data_AF-A0A1E1V9N7-F1
#
_entry.id   AF-A0A1E1V9N7-F1
#
_cell.length_a   1.000
_cell.length_b   1.000
_cell.length_c   1.000
_cell.angle_alpha   90.00
_cell.angle_beta   90.00
_cell.angle_gamma   90.00
#
_symmetry.space_group_name_H-M   'P 1'
#
loop_
_entity.id
_entity.type
_entity.pdbx_description
1 polymer ?
#
loop_
_entity_poly.entity_id
_entity_poly.type
_entity_poly.pdbx_seq_one_letter_code
_entity_poly.pdbx_strand_id
1 'polypeptide(L)' 'MVGERSDIFGFAPAHDAPVPYLQRVSSYYQALGYGQPYAWAHYAAVPFQALAKPLSECR' A
#
# COMPACT_ATOMS: atom_id res chain seq x y z
N MET A 1 -15.29 -7.36 1.95
CA MET A 1 -14.16 -8.31 1.92
C MET A 1 -12.84 -7.60 1.56
N VAL A 2 -12.52 -6.45 2.19
CA VAL A 2 -11.22 -5.77 1.97
C VAL A 2 -10.09 -6.49 2.70
N GLY A 3 -10.38 -7.00 3.91
CA GLY A 3 -9.44 -7.79 4.73
C GLY A 3 -8.88 -9.02 4.01
N GLU A 4 -9.72 -9.77 3.30
CA GLU A 4 -9.32 -10.98 2.57
C GLU A 4 -8.25 -10.73 1.50
N ARG A 5 -8.29 -9.59 0.80
CA ARG A 5 -7.28 -9.27 -0.23
C ARG A 5 -5.95 -8.87 0.39
N SER A 6 -5.99 -8.09 1.47
CA SER A 6 -4.78 -7.70 2.21
C SER A 6 -4.03 -8.90 2.77
N ASP A 7 -4.75 -9.91 3.27
CA ASP A 7 -4.13 -11.13 3.78
C ASP A 7 -3.49 -11.97 2.66
N ILE A 8 -4.15 -12.08 1.50
CA ILE A 8 -3.61 -12.80 0.33
C ILE A 8 -2.32 -12.14 -0.18
N PHE A 9 -2.25 -10.80 -0.18
CA PHE A 9 -1.10 -10.05 -0.70
C PHE A 9 -0.03 -9.73 0.34
N GLY A 10 -0.21 -10.08 1.63
CA GLY A 10 0.77 -9.76 2.67
C GLY A 10 0.93 -8.25 2.90
N PHE A 11 -0.17 -7.50 2.83
CA PHE A 11 -0.14 -6.07 3.12
C PHE A 11 0.19 -5.82 4.59
N ALA A 12 0.79 -4.67 4.86
CA ALA A 12 1.10 -4.22 6.19
C ALA A 12 -0.18 -4.01 7.03
N PRO A 13 -0.11 -4.27 8.35
CA PRO A 13 -1.24 -4.06 9.23
C PRO A 13 -1.65 -2.58 9.26
N ALA A 14 -2.93 -2.31 9.56
CA ALA A 14 -3.49 -0.95 9.48
C ALA A 14 -2.79 0.11 10.35
N HIS A 15 -2.13 -0.30 11.44
CA HIS A 15 -1.39 0.61 12.32
C HIS A 15 -0.03 1.05 11.76
N ASP A 16 0.46 0.40 10.71
CA ASP A 16 1.68 0.77 9.99
C ASP A 16 1.40 1.82 8.88
N ALA A 17 0.15 2.25 8.74
CA ALA A 17 -0.21 3.28 7.78
C ALA A 17 0.38 4.65 8.17
N PRO A 18 0.85 5.45 7.20
CA PRO A 18 1.31 6.81 7.45
C PRO A 18 0.16 7.72 7.92
N VAL A 19 0.50 8.94 8.35
CA VAL A 19 -0.47 9.97 8.77
C VAL A 19 -1.67 9.99 7.82
N PRO A 20 -2.92 9.91 8.32
CA PRO A 20 -4.10 9.60 7.51
C PRO A 20 -4.62 10.82 6.71
N TYR A 21 -3.76 11.45 5.92
CA TYR A 21 -4.11 12.63 5.12
C TYR A 21 -5.19 12.35 4.07
N LEU A 22 -5.30 11.09 3.64
CA LEU A 22 -6.31 10.66 2.66
C LEU A 22 -7.71 10.37 3.24
N GLN A 23 -7.86 10.25 4.57
CA GLN A 23 -9.16 9.93 5.16
C GLN A 23 -10.25 10.91 4.70
N ARG A 24 -9.94 12.22 4.75
CA ARG A 24 -10.87 13.28 4.32
C ARG A 24 -11.32 13.11 2.87
N VAL A 25 -10.39 12.84 1.95
CA VAL A 25 -10.67 12.68 0.52
C VAL A 25 -11.49 11.42 0.28
N SER A 26 -11.12 10.31 0.93
CA SER A 26 -11.85 9.05 0.84
C SER A 26 -13.31 9.20 1.28
N SER A 27 -13.55 9.83 2.44
CA SER A 27 -14.92 10.09 2.93
C SER A 27 -15.72 11.00 2.01
N TYR A 28 -15.09 12.03 1.44
CA TYR A 28 -15.76 12.94 0.51
C TYR A 28 -16.29 12.21 -0.74
N TYR A 29 -15.45 11.41 -1.40
CA TYR A 29 -15.87 10.69 -2.60
C TYR A 29 -16.87 9.56 -2.30
N GLN A 30 -16.75 8.89 -1.15
CA GLN A 30 -17.76 7.93 -0.71
C GLN A 30 -19.13 8.59 -0.55
N ALA A 31 -19.18 9.78 0.05
CA ALA A 31 -20.42 10.53 0.22
C ALA A 31 -21.06 10.96 -1.12
N LEU A 32 -20.26 11.11 -2.18
CA LEU A 32 -20.73 11.39 -3.54
C LEU A 32 -21.24 10.15 -4.29
N GLY A 33 -21.24 8.97 -3.66
CA GLY A 33 -21.70 7.72 -4.27
C GLY A 33 -20.63 6.99 -5.07
N TYR A 34 -19.37 7.41 -5.01
CA TYR A 34 -18.27 6.58 -5.49
C TYR A 34 -18.17 5.36 -4.59
N GLY A 35 -17.99 4.19 -5.20
CA GLY A 35 -18.03 2.90 -4.52
C GLY A 35 -16.81 2.66 -3.61
N GLN A 36 -16.24 1.46 -3.71
CA GLN A 36 -15.12 1.08 -2.85
C GLN A 36 -13.92 2.02 -3.07
N PRO A 37 -13.35 2.60 -2.00
CA PRO A 37 -12.17 3.45 -2.13
C PRO A 37 -10.99 2.63 -2.65
N TYR A 38 -10.11 3.30 -3.40
CA TYR A 38 -8.88 2.68 -3.85
C TYR A 38 -8.03 2.24 -2.65
N ALA A 39 -7.60 0.98 -2.65
CA ALA A 39 -6.71 0.43 -1.65
C ALA A 39 -5.28 0.47 -2.19
N TRP A 40 -4.40 1.20 -1.49
CA TRP A 40 -2.99 1.20 -1.82
C TRP A 40 -2.33 -0.13 -1.48
N ALA A 41 -1.47 -0.61 -2.37
CA ALA A 41 -0.65 -1.77 -2.12
C ALA A 41 0.49 -1.39 -1.17
N HIS A 42 0.24 -1.52 0.13
CA HIS A 42 1.21 -1.24 1.18
C HIS A 42 1.71 -2.57 1.75
N TYR A 43 2.91 -3.00 1.36
CA TYR A 43 3.49 -4.28 1.79
C TYR A 43 4.39 -4.08 3.01
N ALA A 44 4.28 -4.95 4.02
CA ALA A 44 5.15 -4.92 5.21
C ALA A 44 6.61 -5.25 4.88
N ALA A 45 6.80 -6.09 3.87
CA ALA A 45 8.11 -6.48 3.37
C ALA A 45 8.03 -6.62 1.85
N VAL A 46 9.11 -6.23 1.17
CA VAL A 46 9.27 -6.42 -0.27
C VAL A 46 10.53 -7.24 -0.51
N PRO A 47 10.51 -8.20 -1.44
CA PRO A 47 11.71 -8.92 -1.81
C PRO A 47 12.70 -7.94 -2.42
N PHE A 48 13.83 -7.75 -1.76
CA PHE A 48 14.93 -6.95 -2.28
C PHE A 48 16.04 -7.89 -2.74
N GLN A 49 16.37 -7.82 -4.03
CA GLN A 49 17.53 -8.51 -4.57
C GLN A 49 18.73 -7.58 -4.45
N ALA A 50 19.68 -7.94 -3.60
CA ALA A 50 20.93 -7.20 -3.49
C ALA A 50 21.71 -7.25 -4.83
N LEU A 51 22.40 -6.16 -5.14
CA LEU A 51 23.25 -6.07 -6.33
C LEU A 51 24.44 -7.05 -6.19
N ALA A 52 24.74 -7.77 -7.27
CA ALA A 52 25.90 -8.67 -7.31
C ALA A 52 27.26 -7.93 -7.41
N LYS A 53 27.22 -6.62 -7.63
CA LYS A 53 28.39 -5.74 -7.79
C LYS A 53 28.07 -4.32 -7.28
N PRO A 54 29.08 -3.48 -7.00
CA PRO A 54 28.84 -2.10 -6.60
C PRO A 54 27.97 -1.33 -7.60
N LEU A 55 27.18 -0.37 -7.09
CA LEU A 55 26.28 0.45 -7.92
C LEU A 55 27.00 1.15 -9.08
N SER A 56 28.24 1.58 -8.86
CA SER A 56 29.10 2.23 -9.88
C SER A 56 29.45 1.31 -11.07
N GLU A 57 29.28 0.00 -10.93
CA GLU A 57 29.57 -0.98 -11.96
C GLU A 57 28.30 -1.53 -12.63
N CYS A 58 27.10 -1.18 -12.14
CA CYS A 58 25.82 -1.52 -12.76
C CYS A 58 25.63 -0.77 -14.09
N ARG A 59 24.98 -1.44 -15.06
CA ARG A 59 24.68 -0.92 -16.40
C ARG A 59 23.20 -1.08 -16.68
#